data_AF-V9EEM8-F1
#
_entry.id   AF-V9EEM8-F1
#
_cell.length_a   1.000
_cell.length_b   1.000
_cell.length_c   1.000
_cell.angle_alpha   90.00
_cell.angle_beta   90.00
_cell.angle_gamma   90.00
#
_symmetry.space_group_name_H-M   'P 1'
#
loop_
_entity.id
_entity.type
_entity.pdbx_description
1 polymer ?
#
loop_
_entity_poly.entity_id
_entity_poly.type
_entity_poly.pdbx_seq_one_letter_code
_entity_poly.pdbx_strand_id
1 'polypeptide(L)'
;MDHGGTGRSTRLDCVAAQATRTGSPLGDGIAISEVSERTNAPENEYGDLALFSMTSAATDLSAFISDYSNGASTIVYGATYGAAVVERLIHLALPTVT
;
A
#
# COMPACT_ATOMS: atom_id res chain seq x y z
N MET A 1 10.68 -5.26 3.64
CA MET A 1 9.61 -6.01 2.96
C MET A 1 8.82 -5.02 2.14
N ASP A 2 8.47 -5.38 0.92
CA ASP A 2 7.62 -4.56 0.06
C ASP A 2 6.16 -4.91 0.37
N HIS A 3 5.37 -3.97 0.89
CA HIS A 3 3.94 -4.20 1.12
C HIS A 3 3.15 -4.19 -0.20
N GLY A 4 1.94 -4.75 -0.19
CA GLY A 4 1.03 -4.74 -1.33
C GLY A 4 0.97 -3.37 -2.00
N GLY A 5 1.14 -3.34 -3.33
CA GLY A 5 1.11 -2.12 -4.13
C GLY A 5 2.48 -1.55 -4.45
N THR A 6 3.56 -2.06 -3.85
CA THR A 6 4.91 -1.48 -3.96
C THR A 6 6.00 -2.49 -4.33
N GLY A 7 7.09 -1.98 -4.89
CA GLY A 7 8.32 -2.73 -5.08
C GLY A 7 8.16 -4.02 -5.90
N ARG A 8 8.54 -5.15 -5.31
CA ARG A 8 8.50 -6.50 -5.88
C ARG A 8 7.26 -7.30 -5.48
N SER A 9 6.44 -6.78 -4.58
CA SER A 9 5.10 -7.34 -4.29
C SER A 9 4.15 -7.01 -5.45
N THR A 10 2.90 -7.50 -5.42
CA THR A 10 1.90 -7.13 -6.44
C THR A 10 1.82 -5.62 -6.53
N ARG A 11 2.33 -5.06 -7.62
CA ARG A 11 2.54 -3.64 -7.77
C ARG A 11 1.23 -3.05 -8.25
N LEU A 12 0.74 -2.02 -7.56
CA LEU A 12 -0.44 -1.30 -7.99
C LEU A 12 -0.03 -0.42 -9.16
N ASP A 13 -0.13 -0.97 -10.37
CA ASP A 13 0.15 -0.23 -11.59
C ASP A 13 -1.15 0.35 -12.14
N CYS A 14 -1.05 1.59 -12.60
CA CYS A 14 -2.12 2.24 -13.31
C CYS A 14 -1.45 2.96 -14.47
N VAL A 15 -1.61 2.44 -15.68
CA VAL A 15 -1.05 3.06 -16.90
C VAL A 15 -1.58 4.49 -17.05
N ALA A 16 -2.82 4.76 -16.62
CA ALA A 16 -3.40 6.11 -16.56
C ALA A 16 -2.78 7.01 -15.47
N ALA A 17 -2.03 6.48 -14.49
CA ALA A 17 -1.30 7.30 -13.53
C ALA A 17 -0.10 8.05 -14.15
N GLN A 18 0.30 7.66 -15.36
CA GLN A 18 1.21 8.45 -16.21
C GLN A 18 0.58 9.78 -16.67
N ALA A 19 -0.75 9.92 -16.59
CA ALA A 19 -1.47 11.13 -16.96
C ALA A 19 -1.26 12.31 -16.00
N THR A 20 -0.37 12.22 -15.01
CA THR A 20 0.09 13.41 -14.24
C THR A 20 1.57 13.67 -14.47
N ARG A 21 2.12 13.15 -15.58
CA ARG A 21 3.53 13.28 -15.95
C ARG A 21 3.67 13.47 -17.46
N THR A 22 3.99 14.68 -17.91
CA THR A 22 4.31 15.10 -19.30
C THR A 22 3.36 14.69 -20.46
N GLY A 23 2.46 13.73 -20.29
CA GLY A 23 1.53 13.23 -21.30
C GLY A 23 0.06 13.58 -21.04
N SER A 24 -0.24 14.30 -19.95
CA SER A 24 -1.59 14.84 -19.71
C SER A 24 -1.90 16.01 -20.64
N PRO A 25 -3.09 16.08 -21.26
CA PRO A 25 -3.53 17.28 -21.97
C PRO A 25 -3.54 18.55 -21.10
N LEU A 26 -3.62 18.41 -19.77
CA LEU A 26 -3.73 19.51 -18.80
C LEU A 26 -2.45 19.77 -17.98
N GLY A 27 -1.35 19.07 -18.24
CA GLY A 27 -0.12 19.21 -17.45
C GLY A 27 -0.31 18.78 -15.99
N ASP A 28 -0.26 19.74 -15.06
CA ASP A 28 -0.45 19.52 -13.61
C ASP A 28 -1.93 19.52 -13.17
N GLY A 29 -2.86 19.86 -14.08
CA GLY A 29 -4.30 19.84 -13.80
C GLY A 29 -4.88 18.43 -13.92
N ILE A 30 -5.58 17.95 -12.88
CA ILE A 30 -6.27 16.66 -12.93
C ILE A 30 -7.66 16.83 -13.57
N ALA A 31 -7.88 16.24 -14.74
CA ALA A 31 -9.21 16.13 -15.33
C ALA A 31 -10.07 15.12 -14.56
N ILE A 32 -11.39 15.34 -14.46
CA ILE A 32 -12.32 14.37 -13.85
C ILE A 32 -12.26 13.01 -14.56
N SER A 33 -12.01 13.00 -15.87
CA SER A 33 -11.79 11.77 -16.66
C SER A 33 -10.55 10.99 -16.21
N GLU A 34 -9.48 11.68 -15.81
CA GLU A 34 -8.27 11.03 -15.29
C GLU A 34 -8.55 10.38 -13.93
N VAL A 35 -9.36 10.99 -13.07
CA VAL A 35 -9.79 10.38 -11.79
C VAL A 35 -10.58 9.09 -12.03
N SER A 36 -11.43 9.06 -13.06
CA SER A 36 -12.20 7.85 -13.36
C SER A 36 -11.33 6.74 -13.94
N GLU A 37 -10.41 7.04 -14.85
CA GLU A 37 -9.45 6.06 -15.39
C GLU A 37 -8.47 5.53 -14.33
N ARG A 38 -8.07 6.40 -13.38
CA ARG A 38 -7.21 6.06 -12.23
C ARG A 38 -7.81 4.99 -11.32
N THR A 39 -9.13 4.94 -11.19
CA THR A 39 -9.83 4.00 -10.30
C THR A 39 -10.27 2.76 -11.06
N ASN A 40 -10.86 2.93 -12.24
CA ASN A 40 -11.44 1.82 -13.01
C ASN A 40 -10.40 0.84 -13.55
N ALA A 41 -9.22 1.31 -13.96
CA ALA A 41 -8.17 0.44 -14.50
C ALA A 41 -7.63 -0.54 -13.45
N PRO A 42 -7.16 -0.09 -12.26
CA PRO A 42 -6.69 -1.02 -11.24
C PRO A 42 -7.82 -1.82 -10.58
N GLU A 43 -9.05 -1.30 -10.44
CA GLU A 43 -10.18 -2.11 -9.96
C GLU A 43 -10.51 -3.27 -10.91
N ASN A 44 -10.43 -3.04 -12.22
CA ASN A 44 -10.68 -4.10 -13.20
C ASN A 44 -9.57 -5.16 -13.22
N GLU A 45 -8.33 -4.79 -12.86
CA GLU A 45 -7.19 -5.71 -12.84
C GLU A 45 -7.07 -6.49 -11.52
N TYR A 46 -7.26 -5.81 -10.39
CA TYR A 46 -7.00 -6.37 -9.06
C TYR A 46 -8.27 -6.66 -8.25
N GLY A 47 -9.45 -6.21 -8.72
CA GLY A 47 -10.70 -6.31 -8.00
C GLY A 47 -10.77 -5.27 -6.88
N ASP A 48 -10.78 -5.73 -5.63
CA ASP A 48 -10.91 -4.87 -4.46
C ASP A 48 -9.59 -4.13 -4.17
N LEU A 49 -9.57 -2.81 -4.37
CA LEU A 49 -8.40 -1.98 -4.08
C LEU A 49 -8.11 -1.84 -2.58
N ALA A 50 -9.01 -2.28 -1.68
CA ALA A 50 -8.72 -2.34 -0.26
C ALA A 50 -7.50 -3.22 0.08
N LEU A 51 -7.14 -4.15 -0.82
CA LEU A 51 -5.91 -4.95 -0.77
C LEU A 51 -4.63 -4.11 -0.75
N PHE A 52 -4.69 -2.85 -1.20
CA PHE A 52 -3.55 -1.92 -1.21
C PHE A 52 -3.61 -0.88 -0.07
N SER A 53 -4.49 -1.07 0.90
CA SER A 53 -4.68 -0.14 2.02
C SER A 53 -3.62 -0.27 3.12
N MET A 54 -3.50 0.76 3.97
CA MET A 54 -2.69 0.70 5.20
C MET A 54 -3.06 -0.47 6.12
N THR A 55 -4.34 -0.86 6.15
CA THR A 55 -4.78 -1.99 6.99
C THR A 55 -4.32 -3.31 6.38
N SER A 56 -4.36 -3.47 5.05
CA SER A 56 -3.78 -4.63 4.39
C SER A 56 -2.27 -4.70 4.62
N ALA A 57 -1.55 -3.59 4.43
CA ALA A 57 -0.12 -3.49 4.68
C ALA A 57 0.28 -3.88 6.12
N ALA A 58 -0.49 -3.41 7.12
CA ALA A 58 -0.27 -3.78 8.52
C ALA A 58 -0.59 -5.26 8.80
N THR A 59 -1.57 -5.83 8.10
CA THR A 59 -1.93 -7.25 8.21
C THR A 59 -0.86 -8.15 7.56
N ASP A 60 -0.32 -7.77 6.41
CA ASP A 60 0.81 -8.47 5.78
C ASP A 60 2.04 -8.48 6.70
N LEU A 61 2.28 -7.36 7.39
CA LEU A 61 3.38 -7.24 8.34
C LEU A 61 3.16 -8.07 9.61
N SER A 62 1.95 -8.15 10.14
CA SER A 62 1.65 -9.02 11.29
C SER A 62 1.82 -10.50 10.93
N ALA A 63 1.36 -10.93 9.74
CA ALA A 63 1.56 -12.28 9.24
C ALA A 63 3.05 -12.60 9.04
N PHE A 64 3.80 -11.68 8.40
CA PHE A 64 5.24 -11.85 8.21
C PHE A 64 5.99 -12.00 9.54
N ILE A 65 5.67 -11.18 10.55
CA ILE A 65 6.29 -11.31 11.88
C ILE A 65 5.93 -12.66 12.51
N SER A 66 4.66 -13.07 12.44
CA SER A 66 4.21 -14.36 12.97
C SER A 66 4.94 -15.54 12.34
N ASP A 67 5.10 -15.53 11.02
CA ASP A 67 5.68 -16.65 10.26
C ASP A 67 7.20 -16.75 10.41
N TYR A 68 7.90 -15.61 10.53
CA TYR A 68 9.36 -15.57 10.43
C TYR A 68 10.08 -15.15 11.71
N SER A 69 9.39 -14.63 12.73
CA SER A 69 10.03 -14.23 13.99
C SER A 69 10.51 -15.44 14.83
N ASN A 70 9.90 -16.62 14.64
CA ASN A 70 10.19 -17.81 15.47
C ASN A 70 10.03 -17.54 16.99
N GLY A 71 9.08 -16.67 17.36
CA GLY A 71 8.83 -16.28 18.75
C GLY A 71 9.87 -15.31 19.34
N ALA A 72 10.79 -14.77 18.54
CA ALA A 72 11.74 -13.77 18.99
C ALA A 72 11.08 -12.39 19.17
N SER A 73 11.67 -11.56 20.02
CA SER A 73 11.30 -10.15 20.07
C SER A 73 11.67 -9.49 18.74
N THR A 74 10.70 -8.79 18.13
CA THR A 74 10.85 -8.15 16.82
C THR A 74 10.66 -6.65 16.98
N ILE A 75 11.63 -5.88 16.47
CA ILE A 75 11.55 -4.41 16.40
C ILE A 75 11.07 -4.04 15.01
N VAL A 76 10.02 -3.22 14.94
CA VAL A 76 9.48 -2.71 13.68
C VAL A 76 9.79 -1.23 13.55
N TYR A 77 10.47 -0.83 12.47
CA TYR A 77 10.80 0.56 12.18
C TYR A 77 10.07 1.05 10.93
N GLY A 78 9.40 2.20 11.05
CA GLY A 78 8.69 2.85 9.94
C GLY A 78 9.11 4.31 9.80
N ALA A 79 9.47 4.71 8.58
CA ALA A 79 9.74 6.11 8.23
C ALA A 79 8.63 6.66 7.32
N THR A 80 8.32 7.96 7.45
CA THR A 80 7.28 8.66 6.68
C THR A 80 5.93 7.93 6.71
N TYR A 81 5.37 7.53 5.56
CA TYR A 81 4.16 6.72 5.47
C TYR A 81 4.26 5.42 6.28
N GLY A 82 5.46 4.84 6.36
CA GLY A 82 5.72 3.66 7.17
C GLY A 82 5.42 3.86 8.66
N ALA A 83 5.51 5.08 9.19
CA ALA A 83 5.15 5.35 10.58
C ALA A 83 3.65 5.11 10.84
N ALA A 84 2.78 5.53 9.90
CA ALA A 84 1.34 5.28 9.99
C ALA A 84 1.01 3.78 9.85
N VAL A 85 1.75 3.04 9.03
CA VAL A 85 1.62 1.57 8.92
C VAL A 85 2.03 0.89 10.23
N VAL A 86 3.11 1.33 10.87
CA VAL A 86 3.54 0.81 12.19
C VAL A 86 2.53 1.12 13.28
N GLU A 87 2.01 2.35 13.33
CA GLU A 87 0.93 2.70 14.26
C GLU A 87 -0.31 1.83 14.03
N ARG A 88 -0.69 1.62 12.76
CA ARG A 88 -1.80 0.74 12.42
C ARG A 88 -1.55 -0.71 12.85
N LEU A 89 -0.33 -1.21 12.68
CA LEU A 89 0.08 -2.54 13.17
C LEU A 89 -0.09 -2.66 14.68
N ILE A 90 0.35 -1.66 15.46
CA ILE A 90 0.19 -1.64 16.93
C ILE A 90 -1.30 -1.71 17.30
N HIS A 91 -2.16 -0.98 16.60
CA HIS A 91 -3.61 -1.05 16.82
C HIS A 91 -4.25 -2.38 16.40
N LEU A 92 -3.72 -3.08 15.38
CA LEU A 92 -4.21 -4.40 14.98
C LEU A 92 -3.74 -5.52 15.91
N ALA A 93 -2.51 -5.45 16.40
CA ALA A 93 -1.80 -6.53 17.07
C ALA A 93 -1.53 -6.20 18.55
N LEU A 94 -2.58 -5.99 19.36
CA LEU A 94 -2.45 -6.10 20.81
C LEU A 94 -2.19 -7.60 21.11
N PRO A 95 -0.99 -8.08 21.54
CA PRO A 95 0.00 -7.47 22.43
C PRO A 95 1.50 -7.77 22.08
N THR A 96 1.86 -8.00 20.81
CA THR A 96 3.18 -8.60 20.46
C THR A 96 4.24 -7.59 19.96
N VAL A 97 3.86 -6.34 19.70
CA VAL A 97 4.75 -5.33 19.09
C VAL A 97 5.02 -4.23 20.11
N THR A 98 6.29 -4.05 20.48
CA THR A 98 6.81 -2.94 21.32
C THR A 98 7.77 -2.07 20.53
#